data_AF-A0A7S3ET83-F1
#
_entry.id   AF-A0A7S3ET83-F1
#
_cell.length_a   1.000
_cell.length_b   1.000
_cell.length_c   1.000
_cell.angle_alpha   90.00
_cell.angle_beta   90.00
_cell.angle_gamma   90.00
#
_symmetry.space_group_name_H-M   'P 1'
#
loop_
_entity.id
_entity.type
_entity.pdbx_description
1 polymer ?
#
loop_
_entity_poly.entity_id
_entity_poly.type
_entity_poly.pdbx_seq_one_letter_code
_entity_poly.pdbx_strand_id
1 'polypeptide(L)'
;MAFAEEILVTKTDLEEKTQTMTELKTKVEELTMQNEYQLRLRDLNYSEKMKEASEKFNQELDSDKKNYELLLQAKNDMEMEYEEKIKQLEERQQQHILSTEAQYQQKIMTEVDRYQQLVAEKDMMNEKWEEKLSMQSEDHERTLEELTTEYEGRLQEEMSVLEREKGEKEGLIAEFDETRRQLEEDVDREIEELKEKYEAKLATEREAALRLKGENGIMRKKFTALQKDIEDHKDEINGLFQNKKALHEHIGSLEKDIAGLKKEIRERDETIGDKEKRIYDLKKKNQELEKFKFVLDYKIKELKKQIEPREVEIMDMKEQIKDMDQELERYHKNNSSLELTISDLRLKLEGMQREILSQRTKLGDSDAKVRGIKTELHETVQHIQDPKALKEAIKRMYQRHVTETVASRAIEADIAAEYTRQREYLEKSVESLKRKLNKNMELHRNDNMRMMQENVSLVKEINELRREIKQMKMAQRAQAMLGTAGGTSKLGRSAGADGASADEVARLRQRIDELEAGSMVAMRSTSRERLPTMDTVPQAAAPQ
;
A
#
# COMPACT_ATOMS: atom_id res chain seq x y z
N MET A 1 174.10 -91.61 -224.91
CA MET A 1 175.22 -91.05 -225.70
C MET A 1 176.46 -91.13 -224.83
N ALA A 2 177.61 -91.63 -225.27
CA ALA A 2 177.94 -92.16 -226.60
C ALA A 2 178.99 -93.30 -226.49
N PHE A 3 179.19 -94.02 -227.59
CA PHE A 3 180.12 -95.15 -227.79
C PHE A 3 179.77 -96.41 -226.95
N ALA A 4 179.44 -97.58 -227.49
CA ALA A 4 179.94 -98.36 -228.66
C ALA A 4 181.00 -99.41 -228.27
N GLU A 5 180.54 -100.44 -227.56
CA GLU A 5 181.13 -101.79 -227.58
C GLU A 5 180.05 -102.75 -228.12
N GLU A 6 180.43 -103.64 -229.04
CA GLU A 6 179.53 -104.64 -229.61
C GLU A 6 179.58 -105.93 -228.77
N ILE A 7 178.44 -106.33 -228.20
CA ILE A 7 178.31 -107.62 -227.52
C ILE A 7 177.15 -108.39 -228.17
N LEU A 8 177.44 -109.61 -228.63
CA LEU A 8 176.41 -110.59 -228.99
C LEU A 8 175.71 -111.05 -227.70
N VAL A 9 174.71 -110.29 -227.27
CA VAL A 9 173.77 -110.71 -226.23
C VAL A 9 172.63 -111.46 -226.91
N THR A 10 172.44 -112.72 -226.52
CA THR A 10 171.37 -113.58 -227.03
C THR A 10 170.00 -113.01 -226.68
N LYS A 11 169.02 -113.21 -227.57
CA LYS A 11 167.68 -112.59 -227.47
C LYS A 11 166.97 -112.94 -226.15
N THR A 12 167.21 -114.15 -225.65
CA THR A 12 166.82 -114.65 -224.33
C THR A 12 167.23 -113.72 -223.18
N ASP A 13 168.50 -113.32 -223.14
CA ASP A 13 169.11 -112.64 -222.00
C ASP A 13 168.59 -111.19 -221.86
N LEU A 14 168.26 -110.56 -222.99
CA LEU A 14 167.64 -109.23 -223.01
C LEU A 14 166.16 -109.30 -222.59
N GLU A 15 165.45 -110.36 -222.99
CA GLU A 15 164.06 -110.61 -222.61
C GLU A 15 163.98 -110.91 -221.08
N GLU A 16 164.87 -111.75 -220.53
CA GLU A 16 165.01 -112.00 -219.08
C GLU A 16 165.34 -110.72 -218.27
N LYS A 17 166.28 -109.90 -218.75
CA LYS A 17 166.63 -108.62 -218.09
C LYS A 17 165.50 -107.60 -218.10
N THR A 18 164.62 -107.66 -219.09
CA THR A 18 163.43 -106.80 -219.14
C THR A 18 162.36 -107.29 -218.17
N GLN A 19 162.11 -108.60 -218.14
CA GLN A 19 161.09 -109.22 -217.28
C GLN A 19 161.41 -109.09 -215.78
N THR A 20 162.67 -109.32 -215.39
CA THR A 20 163.12 -109.14 -213.99
C THR A 20 163.04 -107.68 -213.50
N MET A 21 163.13 -106.69 -214.39
CA MET A 21 162.93 -105.28 -214.03
C MET A 21 161.45 -104.98 -213.73
N THR A 22 160.51 -105.59 -214.43
CA THR A 22 159.07 -105.42 -214.16
C THR A 22 158.62 -106.10 -212.86
N GLU A 23 159.13 -107.29 -212.55
CA GLU A 23 158.81 -108.01 -211.30
C GLU A 23 159.25 -107.25 -210.04
N LEU A 24 160.37 -106.53 -210.11
CA LEU A 24 160.84 -105.67 -209.01
C LEU A 24 159.96 -104.43 -208.80
N LYS A 25 159.30 -103.91 -209.84
CA LYS A 25 158.39 -102.77 -209.71
C LYS A 25 157.08 -103.15 -209.02
N THR A 26 156.44 -104.23 -209.45
CA THR A 26 155.22 -104.73 -208.79
C THR A 26 155.50 -105.08 -207.32
N LYS A 27 156.69 -105.60 -206.99
CA LYS A 27 157.11 -105.83 -205.60
C LYS A 27 157.10 -104.58 -204.71
N VAL A 28 157.47 -103.42 -205.26
CA VAL A 28 157.49 -102.14 -204.54
C VAL A 28 156.06 -101.61 -204.38
N GLU A 29 155.23 -101.71 -205.42
CA GLU A 29 153.82 -101.30 -205.37
C GLU A 29 153.02 -102.15 -204.36
N GLU A 30 153.22 -103.48 -204.35
CA GLU A 30 152.69 -104.41 -203.33
C GLU A 30 153.05 -103.95 -201.90
N LEU A 31 154.33 -103.67 -201.63
CA LEU A 31 154.81 -103.25 -200.31
C LEU A 31 154.26 -101.88 -199.89
N THR A 32 154.09 -100.93 -200.82
CA THR A 32 153.47 -99.64 -200.49
C THR A 32 152.00 -99.78 -200.12
N MET A 33 151.20 -100.55 -200.87
CA MET A 33 149.80 -100.82 -200.51
C MET A 33 149.66 -101.60 -199.20
N GLN A 34 150.56 -102.56 -198.94
CA GLN A 34 150.54 -103.32 -197.68
C GLN A 34 150.82 -102.42 -196.46
N ASN A 35 151.68 -101.40 -196.61
CA ASN A 35 152.01 -100.47 -195.53
C ASN A 35 150.91 -99.41 -195.29
N GLU A 36 150.31 -98.87 -196.36
CA GLU A 36 149.10 -98.03 -196.23
C GLU A 36 147.95 -98.78 -195.53
N TYR A 37 147.74 -100.05 -195.87
CA TYR A 37 146.72 -100.89 -195.24
C TYR A 37 146.98 -101.10 -193.74
N GLN A 38 148.23 -101.39 -193.36
CA GLN A 38 148.64 -101.50 -191.95
C GLN A 38 148.37 -100.20 -191.16
N LEU A 39 148.68 -99.04 -191.74
CA LEU A 39 148.42 -97.73 -191.11
C LEU A 39 146.92 -97.51 -190.87
N ARG A 40 146.09 -97.63 -191.93
CA ARG A 40 144.63 -97.46 -191.81
C ARG A 40 144.01 -98.44 -190.81
N LEU A 41 144.52 -99.66 -190.72
CA LEU A 41 144.04 -100.66 -189.75
C LEU A 41 144.37 -100.28 -188.30
N ARG A 42 145.52 -99.63 -188.03
CA ARG A 42 145.85 -99.11 -186.69
C ARG A 42 145.02 -97.88 -186.34
N ASP A 43 144.84 -96.94 -187.26
CA ASP A 43 144.02 -95.75 -187.03
C ASP A 43 142.56 -96.11 -186.75
N LEU A 44 142.01 -97.09 -187.48
CA LEU A 44 140.69 -97.66 -187.22
C LEU A 44 140.61 -98.24 -185.79
N ASN A 45 141.60 -99.03 -185.38
CA ASN A 45 141.62 -99.67 -184.06
C ASN A 45 141.81 -98.67 -182.89
N TYR A 46 142.55 -97.59 -183.09
CA TYR A 46 142.68 -96.50 -182.10
C TYR A 46 141.41 -95.63 -182.03
N SER A 47 140.78 -95.36 -183.17
CA SER A 47 139.47 -94.67 -183.25
C SER A 47 138.39 -95.46 -182.51
N GLU A 48 138.30 -96.77 -182.75
CA GLU A 48 137.38 -97.70 -182.11
C GLU A 48 137.56 -97.73 -180.59
N LYS A 49 138.81 -97.80 -180.09
CA LYS A 49 139.10 -97.75 -178.65
C LYS A 49 138.78 -96.41 -178.00
N MET A 50 139.01 -95.29 -178.69
CA MET A 50 138.61 -93.96 -178.20
C MET A 50 137.09 -93.81 -178.15
N LYS A 51 136.37 -94.42 -179.10
CA LYS A 51 134.90 -94.50 -179.12
C LYS A 51 134.38 -95.35 -177.96
N GLU A 52 134.91 -96.56 -177.74
CA GLU A 52 134.55 -97.39 -176.58
C GLU A 52 134.77 -96.67 -175.24
N ALA A 53 135.92 -96.00 -175.07
CA ALA A 53 136.23 -95.29 -173.83
C ALA A 53 135.27 -94.10 -173.62
N SER A 54 134.94 -93.37 -174.69
CA SER A 54 133.97 -92.29 -174.65
C SER A 54 132.55 -92.79 -174.34
N GLU A 55 132.15 -93.93 -174.91
CA GLU A 55 130.84 -94.54 -174.66
C GLU A 55 130.71 -95.04 -173.21
N LYS A 56 131.77 -95.63 -172.64
CA LYS A 56 131.81 -96.03 -171.22
C LYS A 56 131.70 -94.83 -170.28
N PHE A 57 132.51 -93.78 -170.49
CA PHE A 57 132.41 -92.57 -169.66
C PHE A 57 131.06 -91.86 -169.77
N ASN A 58 130.42 -91.83 -170.96
CA ASN A 58 129.07 -91.28 -171.08
C ASN A 58 128.02 -92.17 -170.40
N GLN A 59 128.14 -93.50 -170.44
CA GLN A 59 127.24 -94.42 -169.72
C GLN A 59 127.37 -94.29 -168.19
N GLU A 60 128.59 -94.15 -167.66
CA GLU A 60 128.84 -93.88 -166.24
C GLU A 60 128.26 -92.52 -165.83
N LEU A 61 128.53 -91.47 -166.61
CA LEU A 61 128.04 -90.11 -166.34
C LEU A 61 126.51 -89.98 -166.45
N ASP A 62 125.87 -90.71 -167.37
CA ASP A 62 124.40 -90.80 -167.45
C ASP A 62 123.77 -91.75 -166.41
N SER A 63 124.56 -92.66 -165.83
CA SER A 63 124.16 -93.45 -164.66
C SER A 63 124.16 -92.58 -163.41
N ASP A 64 125.21 -91.80 -163.19
CA ASP A 64 125.33 -90.93 -162.02
C ASP A 64 124.34 -89.76 -162.04
N LYS A 65 123.99 -89.21 -163.22
CA LYS A 65 122.85 -88.29 -163.36
C LYS A 65 121.55 -88.93 -162.84
N LYS A 66 121.21 -90.15 -163.29
CA LYS A 66 119.99 -90.84 -162.85
C LYS A 66 120.00 -91.14 -161.36
N ASN A 67 121.15 -91.55 -160.82
CA ASN A 67 121.32 -91.75 -159.38
C ASN A 67 121.09 -90.45 -158.59
N TYR A 68 121.60 -89.32 -159.08
CA TYR A 68 121.38 -88.00 -158.48
C TYR A 68 119.93 -87.53 -158.60
N GLU A 69 119.29 -87.70 -159.77
CA GLU A 69 117.88 -87.37 -160.01
C GLU A 69 116.95 -88.19 -159.10
N LEU A 70 117.18 -89.51 -158.97
CA LEU A 70 116.44 -90.38 -158.07
C LEU A 70 116.64 -90.01 -156.59
N LEU A 71 117.87 -89.65 -156.19
CA LEU A 71 118.15 -89.22 -154.80
C LEU A 71 117.53 -87.85 -154.49
N LEU A 72 117.51 -86.93 -155.45
CA LEU A 72 116.84 -85.64 -155.34
C LEU A 72 115.31 -85.80 -155.27
N GLN A 73 114.75 -86.70 -156.08
CA GLN A 73 113.33 -87.04 -155.98
C GLN A 73 113.01 -87.63 -154.60
N ALA A 74 113.74 -88.65 -154.14
CA ALA A 74 113.52 -89.26 -152.84
C ALA A 74 113.68 -88.28 -151.67
N LYS A 75 114.60 -87.30 -151.77
CA LYS A 75 114.70 -86.18 -150.83
C LYS A 75 113.41 -85.35 -150.80
N ASN A 76 112.94 -84.91 -151.96
CA ASN A 76 111.75 -84.06 -152.06
C ASN A 76 110.48 -84.79 -151.60
N ASP A 77 110.36 -86.09 -151.93
CA ASP A 77 109.26 -86.95 -151.47
C ASP A 77 109.26 -87.08 -149.93
N MET A 78 110.44 -87.27 -149.32
CA MET A 78 110.58 -87.28 -147.85
C MET A 78 110.28 -85.92 -147.21
N GLU A 79 110.73 -84.80 -147.79
CA GLU A 79 110.43 -83.47 -147.28
C GLU A 79 108.93 -83.16 -147.34
N MET A 80 108.25 -83.50 -148.46
CA MET A 80 106.80 -83.40 -148.58
C MET A 80 106.08 -84.28 -147.56
N GLU A 81 106.53 -85.53 -147.35
CA GLU A 81 106.00 -86.40 -146.31
C GLU A 81 106.18 -85.81 -144.90
N TYR A 82 107.30 -85.13 -144.60
CA TYR A 82 107.53 -84.50 -143.30
C TYR A 82 106.72 -83.22 -143.11
N GLU A 83 106.58 -82.37 -144.14
CA GLU A 83 105.70 -81.20 -144.12
C GLU A 83 104.24 -81.63 -143.91
N GLU A 84 103.75 -82.68 -144.58
CA GLU A 84 102.40 -83.18 -144.37
C GLU A 84 102.22 -83.73 -142.95
N LYS A 85 103.20 -84.49 -142.41
CA LYS A 85 103.15 -85.01 -141.03
C LYS A 85 103.15 -83.89 -140.00
N ILE A 86 103.94 -82.82 -140.20
CA ILE A 86 103.94 -81.62 -139.34
C ILE A 86 102.56 -80.95 -139.40
N LYS A 87 102.05 -80.67 -140.60
CA LYS A 87 100.74 -80.04 -140.80
C LYS A 87 99.60 -80.86 -140.18
N GLN A 88 99.60 -82.18 -140.34
CA GLN A 88 98.62 -83.05 -139.70
C GLN A 88 98.77 -83.12 -138.16
N LEU A 89 99.94 -82.83 -137.59
CA LEU A 89 100.12 -82.70 -136.14
C LEU A 89 99.62 -81.35 -135.64
N GLU A 90 99.92 -80.27 -136.36
CA GLU A 90 99.42 -78.91 -136.09
C GLU A 90 97.88 -78.86 -136.16
N GLU A 91 97.28 -79.42 -137.22
CA GLU A 91 95.81 -79.50 -137.37
C GLU A 91 95.17 -80.31 -136.24
N ARG A 92 95.75 -81.47 -135.85
CA ARG A 92 95.27 -82.26 -134.69
C ARG A 92 95.41 -81.50 -133.37
N GLN A 93 96.52 -80.79 -133.15
CA GLN A 93 96.74 -80.03 -131.93
C GLN A 93 95.81 -78.81 -131.86
N GLN A 94 95.57 -78.12 -132.97
CA GLN A 94 94.61 -77.02 -133.05
C GLN A 94 93.17 -77.51 -132.81
N GLN A 95 92.78 -78.64 -133.39
CA GLN A 95 91.48 -79.28 -133.10
C GLN A 95 91.35 -79.70 -131.63
N HIS A 96 92.43 -80.21 -131.01
CA HIS A 96 92.44 -80.55 -129.59
C HIS A 96 92.30 -79.31 -128.70
N ILE A 97 93.00 -78.22 -129.02
CA ILE A 97 92.88 -76.93 -128.30
C ILE A 97 91.44 -76.43 -128.40
N LEU A 98 90.89 -76.29 -129.61
CA LEU A 98 89.52 -75.81 -129.82
C LEU A 98 88.47 -76.69 -129.13
N SER A 99 88.64 -78.01 -129.14
CA SER A 99 87.76 -78.95 -128.42
C SER A 99 87.88 -78.78 -126.89
N THR A 100 89.08 -78.54 -126.38
CA THR A 100 89.33 -78.31 -124.95
C THR A 100 88.74 -76.97 -124.50
N GLU A 101 88.92 -75.91 -125.29
CA GLU A 101 88.33 -74.59 -125.05
C GLU A 101 86.80 -74.65 -125.07
N ALA A 102 86.20 -75.30 -126.08
CA ALA A 102 84.76 -75.51 -126.14
C ALA A 102 84.22 -76.30 -124.94
N GLN A 103 84.93 -77.33 -124.46
CA GLN A 103 84.56 -78.06 -123.25
C GLN A 103 84.63 -77.20 -121.98
N TYR A 104 85.60 -76.28 -121.86
CA TYR A 104 85.67 -75.36 -120.73
C TYR A 104 84.63 -74.24 -120.82
N GLN A 105 84.39 -73.68 -122.01
CA GLN A 105 83.32 -72.71 -122.24
C GLN A 105 81.94 -73.31 -121.92
N GLN A 106 81.67 -74.55 -122.34
CA GLN A 106 80.42 -75.24 -122.01
C GLN A 106 80.26 -75.44 -120.49
N LYS A 107 81.33 -75.83 -119.78
CA LYS A 107 81.31 -75.96 -118.30
C LYS A 107 81.03 -74.64 -117.60
N ILE A 108 81.68 -73.56 -118.04
CA ILE A 108 81.45 -72.20 -117.53
C ILE A 108 80.00 -71.80 -117.77
N MET A 109 79.47 -72.03 -118.97
CA MET A 109 78.09 -71.71 -119.30
C MET A 109 77.10 -72.50 -118.43
N THR A 110 77.30 -73.80 -118.22
CA THR A 110 76.43 -74.59 -117.33
C THR A 110 76.46 -74.16 -115.85
N GLU A 111 77.60 -73.67 -115.33
CA GLU A 111 77.66 -73.13 -113.96
C GLU A 111 77.11 -71.68 -113.89
N VAL A 112 77.17 -70.90 -114.98
CA VAL A 112 76.46 -69.61 -115.09
C VAL A 112 74.96 -69.82 -115.13
N ASP A 113 74.45 -70.76 -115.93
CA ASP A 113 73.03 -71.12 -115.99
C ASP A 113 72.53 -71.58 -114.61
N ARG A 114 73.31 -72.43 -113.94
CA ARG A 114 73.03 -72.92 -112.58
C ARG A 114 73.05 -71.80 -111.53
N TYR A 115 73.98 -70.85 -111.64
CA TYR A 115 74.02 -69.67 -110.76
C TYR A 115 72.79 -68.78 -110.99
N GLN A 116 72.40 -68.53 -112.24
CA GLN A 116 71.17 -67.77 -112.55
C GLN A 116 69.92 -68.47 -112.03
N GLN A 117 69.82 -69.79 -112.16
CA GLN A 117 68.74 -70.58 -111.57
C GLN A 117 68.70 -70.45 -110.03
N LEU A 118 69.85 -70.59 -109.36
CA LEU A 118 69.93 -70.46 -107.91
C LEU A 118 69.59 -69.04 -107.41
N VAL A 119 69.98 -68.00 -108.15
CA VAL A 119 69.58 -66.61 -107.87
C VAL A 119 68.06 -66.43 -108.04
N ALA A 120 67.48 -66.92 -109.14
CA ALA A 120 66.04 -66.85 -109.37
C ALA A 120 65.22 -67.64 -108.33
N GLU A 121 65.69 -68.82 -107.91
CA GLU A 121 65.09 -69.58 -106.81
C GLU A 121 65.16 -68.82 -105.48
N LYS A 122 66.33 -68.21 -105.17
CA LYS A 122 66.54 -67.40 -103.97
C LYS A 122 65.67 -66.13 -103.98
N ASP A 123 65.50 -65.48 -105.12
CA ASP A 123 64.67 -64.28 -105.26
C ASP A 123 63.18 -64.61 -105.18
N MET A 124 62.70 -65.66 -105.87
CA MET A 124 61.34 -66.19 -105.69
C MET A 124 61.05 -66.67 -104.26
N MET A 125 62.07 -67.15 -103.54
CA MET A 125 61.93 -67.55 -102.14
C MET A 125 61.83 -66.33 -101.22
N ASN A 126 62.66 -65.31 -101.45
CA ASN A 126 62.59 -64.01 -100.76
C ASN A 126 61.21 -63.36 -100.93
N GLU A 127 60.72 -63.25 -102.17
CA GLU A 127 59.42 -62.66 -102.51
C GLU A 127 58.29 -63.34 -101.72
N LYS A 128 58.30 -64.68 -101.64
CA LYS A 128 57.33 -65.49 -100.87
C LYS A 128 57.51 -65.42 -99.34
N TRP A 129 58.64 -64.96 -98.84
CA TRP A 129 58.83 -64.66 -97.41
C TRP A 129 58.39 -63.24 -97.09
N GLU A 130 58.68 -62.29 -97.97
CA GLU A 130 58.27 -60.88 -97.86
C GLU A 130 56.74 -60.75 -97.98
N GLU A 131 56.09 -61.43 -98.93
CA GLU A 131 54.63 -61.53 -99.06
C GLU A 131 53.97 -62.12 -97.80
N LYS A 132 54.53 -63.22 -97.26
CA LYS A 132 54.04 -63.82 -96.00
C LYS A 132 54.23 -62.91 -94.79
N LEU A 133 55.34 -62.19 -94.73
CA LEU A 133 55.62 -61.25 -93.64
C LEU A 133 54.69 -60.04 -93.71
N SER A 134 54.37 -59.55 -94.91
CA SER A 134 53.37 -58.49 -95.12
C SER A 134 51.98 -58.97 -94.68
N MET A 135 51.48 -60.10 -95.22
CA MET A 135 50.18 -60.66 -94.82
C MET A 135 50.10 -60.93 -93.31
N GLN A 136 51.14 -61.49 -92.70
CA GLN A 136 51.15 -61.72 -91.24
C GLN A 136 51.18 -60.41 -90.44
N SER A 137 51.87 -59.37 -90.93
CA SER A 137 51.88 -58.04 -90.30
C SER A 137 50.51 -57.37 -90.42
N GLU A 138 49.91 -57.39 -91.60
CA GLU A 138 48.58 -56.83 -91.90
C GLU A 138 47.49 -57.52 -91.07
N ASP A 139 47.50 -58.84 -90.96
CA ASP A 139 46.58 -59.58 -90.07
C ASP A 139 46.82 -59.25 -88.57
N HIS A 140 48.06 -59.06 -88.14
CA HIS A 140 48.34 -58.65 -86.74
C HIS A 140 47.90 -57.21 -86.46
N GLU A 141 48.22 -56.27 -87.35
CA GLU A 141 47.85 -54.85 -87.23
C GLU A 141 46.32 -54.72 -87.24
N ARG A 142 45.63 -55.37 -88.18
CA ARG A 142 44.17 -55.40 -88.22
C ARG A 142 43.54 -56.06 -86.98
N THR A 143 44.08 -57.16 -86.47
CA THR A 143 43.52 -57.77 -85.23
C THR A 143 43.79 -56.92 -84.00
N LEU A 144 44.87 -56.13 -83.96
CA LEU A 144 45.11 -55.13 -82.93
C LEU A 144 44.15 -53.93 -83.06
N GLU A 145 43.86 -53.46 -84.27
CA GLU A 145 42.87 -52.40 -84.52
C GLU A 145 41.45 -52.85 -84.14
N GLU A 146 41.02 -54.04 -84.56
CA GLU A 146 39.73 -54.64 -84.21
C GLU A 146 39.57 -54.75 -82.68
N LEU A 147 40.59 -55.27 -81.98
CA LEU A 147 40.57 -55.42 -80.53
C LEU A 147 40.65 -54.09 -79.77
N THR A 148 41.44 -53.12 -80.28
CA THR A 148 41.53 -51.76 -79.71
C THR A 148 40.20 -51.05 -79.83
N THR A 149 39.58 -51.09 -81.01
CA THR A 149 38.26 -50.50 -81.27
C THR A 149 37.19 -51.13 -80.37
N GLU A 150 37.23 -52.45 -80.14
CA GLU A 150 36.30 -53.11 -79.22
C GLU A 150 36.48 -52.63 -77.77
N TYR A 151 37.72 -52.51 -77.28
CA TYR A 151 37.98 -52.04 -75.92
C TYR A 151 37.68 -50.54 -75.73
N GLU A 152 37.98 -49.69 -76.71
CA GLU A 152 37.60 -48.27 -76.69
C GLU A 152 36.08 -48.10 -76.71
N GLY A 153 35.37 -48.89 -77.53
CA GLY A 153 33.90 -48.92 -77.55
C GLY A 153 33.31 -49.33 -76.19
N ARG A 154 33.78 -50.45 -75.62
CA ARG A 154 33.35 -50.93 -74.29
C ARG A 154 33.65 -49.91 -73.18
N LEU A 155 34.82 -49.26 -73.21
CA LEU A 155 35.20 -48.23 -72.25
C LEU A 155 34.28 -47.01 -72.35
N GLN A 156 33.92 -46.59 -73.57
CA GLN A 156 33.03 -45.45 -73.79
C GLN A 156 31.56 -45.79 -73.45
N GLU A 157 31.13 -47.04 -73.61
CA GLU A 157 29.85 -47.54 -73.09
C GLU A 157 29.82 -47.52 -71.56
N GLU A 158 30.84 -48.05 -70.86
CA GLU A 158 30.92 -47.97 -69.39
C GLU A 158 30.97 -46.51 -68.89
N MET A 159 31.71 -45.62 -69.56
CA MET A 159 31.72 -44.19 -69.23
C MET A 159 30.33 -43.56 -69.36
N SER A 160 29.60 -43.86 -70.44
CA SER A 160 28.23 -43.38 -70.67
C SER A 160 27.25 -43.89 -69.60
N VAL A 161 27.34 -45.18 -69.25
CA VAL A 161 26.54 -45.78 -68.16
C VAL A 161 26.86 -45.12 -66.82
N LEU A 162 28.14 -44.91 -66.51
CA LEU A 162 28.60 -44.32 -65.26
C LEU A 162 28.29 -42.82 -65.14
N GLU A 163 28.19 -42.09 -66.26
CA GLU A 163 27.72 -40.71 -66.31
C GLU A 163 26.20 -40.63 -66.11
N ARG A 164 25.42 -41.52 -66.76
CA ARG A 164 23.98 -41.68 -66.51
C ARG A 164 23.68 -41.98 -65.03
N GLU A 165 24.38 -42.94 -64.43
CA GLU A 165 24.14 -43.32 -63.02
C GLU A 165 24.55 -42.24 -62.03
N LYS A 166 25.57 -41.42 -62.34
CA LYS A 166 25.84 -40.19 -61.58
C LYS A 166 24.70 -39.20 -61.68
N GLY A 167 24.20 -38.92 -62.89
CA GLY A 167 23.08 -38.00 -63.11
C GLY A 167 21.80 -38.45 -62.41
N GLU A 168 21.47 -39.74 -62.48
CA GLU A 168 20.33 -40.35 -61.76
C GLU A 168 20.51 -40.24 -60.24
N LYS A 169 21.71 -40.53 -59.72
CA LYS A 169 22.02 -40.39 -58.29
C LYS A 169 21.93 -38.94 -57.81
N GLU A 170 22.47 -37.99 -58.58
CA GLU A 170 22.42 -36.56 -58.24
C GLU A 170 20.99 -36.02 -58.32
N GLY A 171 20.18 -36.50 -59.28
CA GLY A 171 18.74 -36.27 -59.34
C GLY A 171 18.01 -36.78 -58.09
N LEU A 172 18.21 -38.05 -57.71
CA LEU A 172 17.60 -38.62 -56.50
C LEU A 172 18.01 -37.89 -55.22
N ILE A 173 19.26 -37.39 -55.13
CA ILE A 173 19.71 -36.57 -53.99
C ILE A 173 18.96 -35.24 -53.95
N ALA A 174 18.83 -34.54 -55.09
CA ALA A 174 18.10 -33.28 -55.17
C ALA A 174 16.59 -33.45 -54.87
N GLU A 175 15.96 -34.51 -55.38
CA GLU A 175 14.58 -34.87 -55.06
C GLU A 175 14.41 -35.18 -53.56
N PHE A 176 15.34 -35.93 -52.97
CA PHE A 176 15.29 -36.27 -51.55
C PHE A 176 15.47 -35.05 -50.65
N ASP A 177 16.45 -34.19 -50.92
CA ASP A 177 16.69 -32.98 -50.11
C ASP A 177 15.55 -31.95 -50.24
N GLU A 178 14.95 -31.79 -51.43
CA GLU A 178 13.76 -30.95 -51.61
C GLU A 178 12.53 -31.54 -50.90
N THR A 179 12.33 -32.86 -50.97
CA THR A 179 11.28 -33.55 -50.20
C THR A 179 11.51 -33.36 -48.69
N ARG A 180 12.77 -33.42 -48.24
CA ARG A 180 13.14 -33.19 -46.83
C ARG A 180 12.86 -31.74 -46.42
N ARG A 181 13.21 -30.75 -47.25
CA ARG A 181 12.92 -29.33 -47.02
C ARG A 181 11.43 -29.06 -46.91
N GLN A 182 10.62 -29.60 -47.82
CA GLN A 182 9.15 -29.45 -47.77
C GLN A 182 8.56 -30.05 -46.49
N LEU A 183 9.04 -31.23 -46.08
CA LEU A 183 8.56 -31.92 -44.88
C LEU A 183 9.03 -31.23 -43.58
N GLU A 184 10.24 -30.67 -43.55
CA GLU A 184 10.73 -29.77 -42.48
C GLU A 184 9.84 -28.50 -42.39
N GLU A 185 9.53 -27.86 -43.53
CA GLU A 185 8.69 -26.66 -43.58
C GLU A 185 7.20 -26.90 -43.25
N ASP A 186 6.65 -28.08 -43.55
CA ASP A 186 5.31 -28.49 -43.13
C ASP A 186 5.26 -28.75 -41.62
N VAL A 187 6.26 -29.44 -41.06
CA VAL A 187 6.37 -29.72 -39.62
C VAL A 187 6.54 -28.43 -38.80
N ASP A 188 7.38 -27.50 -39.24
CA ASP A 188 7.52 -26.20 -38.56
C ASP A 188 6.21 -25.40 -38.60
N ARG A 189 5.46 -25.43 -39.70
CA ARG A 189 4.12 -24.82 -39.79
C ARG A 189 3.10 -25.50 -38.88
N GLU A 190 3.07 -26.83 -38.78
CA GLU A 190 2.23 -27.52 -37.79
C GLU A 190 2.59 -27.14 -36.35
N ILE A 191 3.89 -27.02 -36.05
CA ILE A 191 4.39 -26.60 -34.74
C ILE A 191 3.98 -25.15 -34.43
N GLU A 192 4.03 -24.24 -35.39
CA GLU A 192 3.58 -22.84 -35.21
C GLU A 192 2.07 -22.72 -35.07
N GLU A 193 1.29 -23.43 -35.89
CA GLU A 193 -0.16 -23.53 -35.70
C GLU A 193 -0.52 -24.10 -34.32
N LEU A 194 0.21 -25.12 -33.83
CA LEU A 194 0.00 -25.68 -32.50
C LEU A 194 0.38 -24.68 -31.39
N LYS A 195 1.50 -23.96 -31.52
CA LYS A 195 1.87 -22.87 -30.60
C LYS A 195 0.75 -21.84 -30.52
N GLU A 196 0.29 -21.29 -31.65
CA GLU A 196 -0.78 -20.28 -31.68
C GLU A 196 -2.08 -20.82 -31.06
N LYS A 197 -2.50 -22.05 -31.43
CA LYS A 197 -3.70 -22.70 -30.86
C LYS A 197 -3.60 -22.91 -29.35
N TYR A 198 -2.40 -23.13 -28.80
CA TYR A 198 -2.20 -23.27 -27.35
C TYR A 198 -1.98 -21.93 -26.63
N GLU A 199 -1.35 -20.94 -27.26
CA GLU A 199 -1.23 -19.59 -26.71
C GLU A 199 -2.59 -18.89 -26.66
N ALA A 200 -3.44 -19.05 -27.69
CA ALA A 200 -4.82 -18.56 -27.69
C ALA A 200 -5.63 -19.20 -26.54
N LYS A 201 -5.56 -20.52 -26.35
CA LYS A 201 -6.18 -21.21 -25.21
C LYS A 201 -5.64 -20.69 -23.88
N LEU A 202 -4.32 -20.53 -23.75
CA LEU A 202 -3.68 -20.02 -22.54
C LEU A 202 -4.09 -18.57 -22.26
N ALA A 203 -4.31 -17.75 -23.29
CA ALA A 203 -4.85 -16.40 -23.16
C ALA A 203 -6.31 -16.42 -22.69
N THR A 204 -7.17 -17.26 -23.26
CA THR A 204 -8.58 -17.37 -22.81
C THR A 204 -8.68 -17.92 -21.38
N GLU A 205 -7.84 -18.89 -20.99
CA GLU A 205 -7.78 -19.40 -19.62
C GLU A 205 -7.21 -18.36 -18.64
N ARG A 206 -6.21 -17.57 -19.05
CA ARG A 206 -5.70 -16.43 -18.26
C ARG A 206 -6.79 -15.37 -18.08
N GLU A 207 -7.53 -15.02 -19.12
CA GLU A 207 -8.65 -14.07 -19.03
C GLU A 207 -9.77 -14.61 -18.14
N ALA A 208 -10.18 -15.87 -18.33
CA ALA A 208 -11.18 -16.52 -17.49
C ALA A 208 -10.75 -16.56 -16.01
N ALA A 209 -9.50 -16.94 -15.72
CA ALA A 209 -8.94 -16.93 -14.38
C ALA A 209 -8.85 -15.51 -13.79
N LEU A 210 -8.55 -14.49 -14.59
CA LEU A 210 -8.49 -13.09 -14.15
C LEU A 210 -9.91 -12.54 -13.89
N ARG A 211 -10.89 -12.90 -14.74
CA ARG A 211 -12.32 -12.60 -14.55
C ARG A 211 -12.86 -13.26 -13.28
N LEU A 212 -12.61 -14.56 -13.09
CA LEU A 212 -12.95 -15.31 -11.88
C LEU A 212 -12.24 -14.76 -10.63
N LYS A 213 -10.99 -14.28 -10.74
CA LYS A 213 -10.29 -13.61 -9.64
C LYS A 213 -10.90 -12.24 -9.32
N GLY A 214 -11.38 -11.51 -10.32
CA GLY A 214 -12.16 -10.28 -10.17
C GLY A 214 -13.51 -10.54 -9.49
N GLU A 215 -14.28 -11.51 -9.98
CA GLU A 215 -15.53 -11.99 -9.38
C GLU A 215 -15.31 -12.46 -7.94
N ASN A 216 -14.30 -13.29 -7.66
CA ASN A 216 -13.96 -13.75 -6.32
C ASN A 216 -13.54 -12.58 -5.41
N GLY A 217 -12.81 -11.58 -5.94
CA GLY A 217 -12.48 -10.34 -5.22
C GLY A 217 -13.71 -9.50 -4.88
N ILE A 218 -14.67 -9.40 -5.80
CA ILE A 218 -15.97 -8.74 -5.58
C ILE A 218 -16.80 -9.53 -4.56
N MET A 219 -16.85 -10.86 -4.68
CA MET A 219 -17.59 -11.74 -3.76
C MET A 219 -16.97 -11.75 -2.37
N ARG A 220 -15.63 -11.67 -2.23
CA ARG A 220 -14.96 -11.42 -0.95
C ARG A 220 -15.34 -10.06 -0.37
N LYS A 221 -15.33 -8.98 -1.16
CA LYS A 221 -15.78 -7.65 -0.69
C LYS A 221 -17.25 -7.66 -0.25
N LYS A 222 -18.15 -8.32 -1.00
CA LYS A 222 -19.55 -8.53 -0.63
C LYS A 222 -19.69 -9.37 0.64
N PHE A 223 -18.90 -10.44 0.79
CA PHE A 223 -18.91 -11.29 1.98
C PHE A 223 -18.42 -10.53 3.21
N THR A 224 -17.33 -9.77 3.11
CA THR A 224 -16.83 -8.92 4.21
C THR A 224 -17.81 -7.78 4.53
N ALA A 225 -18.48 -7.19 3.54
CA ALA A 225 -19.55 -6.23 3.77
C ALA A 225 -20.72 -6.88 4.54
N LEU A 226 -21.30 -7.97 4.02
CA LEU A 226 -22.38 -8.71 4.69
C LEU A 226 -21.98 -9.24 6.07
N GLN A 227 -20.72 -9.63 6.26
CA GLN A 227 -20.19 -10.07 7.55
C GLN A 227 -20.08 -8.90 8.54
N LYS A 228 -19.71 -7.70 8.07
CA LYS A 228 -19.78 -6.47 8.85
C LYS A 228 -21.23 -6.07 9.13
N ASP A 229 -22.14 -6.14 8.15
CA ASP A 229 -23.56 -5.85 8.35
C ASP A 229 -24.17 -6.80 9.40
N ILE A 230 -23.78 -8.08 9.40
CA ILE A 230 -24.13 -9.08 10.42
C ILE A 230 -23.51 -8.75 11.80
N GLU A 231 -22.35 -8.10 11.85
CA GLU A 231 -21.67 -7.70 13.08
C GLU A 231 -22.28 -6.41 13.66
N ASP A 232 -22.49 -5.39 12.83
CA ASP A 232 -23.24 -4.17 13.13
C ASP A 232 -24.66 -4.51 13.63
N HIS A 233 -25.38 -5.44 12.97
CA HIS A 233 -26.69 -5.90 13.43
C HIS A 233 -26.63 -6.75 14.70
N LYS A 234 -25.55 -7.51 14.96
CA LYS A 234 -25.38 -8.18 16.26
C LYS A 234 -25.21 -7.15 17.37
N ASP A 235 -24.45 -6.09 17.14
CA ASP A 235 -24.24 -5.03 18.13
C ASP A 235 -25.49 -4.14 18.30
N GLU A 236 -26.27 -3.94 17.24
CA GLU A 236 -27.63 -3.38 17.33
C GLU A 236 -28.55 -4.27 18.17
N ILE A 237 -28.56 -5.58 17.95
CA ILE A 237 -29.32 -6.56 18.76
C ILE A 237 -28.83 -6.59 20.21
N ASN A 238 -27.52 -6.51 20.45
CA ASN A 238 -26.91 -6.44 21.79
C ASN A 238 -27.33 -5.14 22.50
N GLY A 239 -27.29 -4.00 21.81
CA GLY A 239 -27.74 -2.71 22.34
C GLY A 239 -29.24 -2.69 22.64
N LEU A 240 -30.07 -3.23 21.75
CA LEU A 240 -31.50 -3.43 21.98
C LEU A 240 -31.77 -4.40 23.14
N PHE A 241 -30.95 -5.43 23.33
CA PHE A 241 -31.04 -6.35 24.47
C PHE A 241 -30.64 -5.68 25.79
N GLN A 242 -29.59 -4.86 25.80
CA GLN A 242 -29.20 -4.06 26.96
C GLN A 242 -30.29 -3.02 27.32
N ASN A 243 -30.83 -2.32 26.32
CA ASN A 243 -31.95 -1.39 26.50
C ASN A 243 -33.21 -2.12 27.01
N LYS A 244 -33.54 -3.30 26.48
CA LYS A 244 -34.61 -4.15 26.98
C LYS A 244 -34.38 -4.54 28.45
N LYS A 245 -33.15 -4.93 28.82
CA LYS A 245 -32.78 -5.31 30.19
C LYS A 245 -32.92 -4.12 31.15
N ALA A 246 -32.38 -2.95 30.80
CA ALA A 246 -32.52 -1.72 31.57
C ALA A 246 -34.00 -1.30 31.74
N LEU A 247 -34.81 -1.45 30.68
CA LEU A 247 -36.26 -1.23 30.76
C LEU A 247 -36.97 -2.25 31.66
N HIS A 248 -36.58 -3.53 31.65
CA HIS A 248 -37.15 -4.53 32.58
C HIS A 248 -36.73 -4.29 34.03
N GLU A 249 -35.50 -3.84 34.27
CA GLU A 249 -35.02 -3.43 35.60
C GLU A 249 -35.75 -2.18 36.09
N HIS A 250 -36.02 -1.22 35.20
CA HIS A 250 -36.82 -0.04 35.52
C HIS A 250 -38.30 -0.39 35.76
N ILE A 251 -38.91 -1.26 34.93
CA ILE A 251 -40.26 -1.79 35.17
C ILE A 251 -40.31 -2.49 36.54
N GLY A 252 -39.35 -3.36 36.86
CA GLY A 252 -39.27 -4.02 38.17
C GLY A 252 -39.10 -3.05 39.34
N SER A 253 -38.41 -1.92 39.16
CA SER A 253 -38.36 -0.84 40.15
C SER A 253 -39.73 -0.17 40.33
N LEU A 254 -40.42 0.17 39.23
CA LEU A 254 -41.75 0.80 39.26
C LEU A 254 -42.82 -0.17 39.80
N GLU A 255 -42.74 -1.46 39.51
CA GLU A 255 -43.62 -2.49 40.08
C GLU A 255 -43.41 -2.63 41.59
N LYS A 256 -42.17 -2.56 42.06
CA LYS A 256 -41.82 -2.54 43.49
C LYS A 256 -42.33 -1.27 44.18
N ASP A 257 -42.21 -0.11 43.54
CA ASP A 257 -42.73 1.16 44.07
C ASP A 257 -44.26 1.16 44.08
N ILE A 258 -44.92 0.63 43.04
CA ILE A 258 -46.37 0.40 43.00
C ILE A 258 -46.80 -0.59 44.09
N ALA A 259 -46.02 -1.64 44.39
CA ALA A 259 -46.30 -2.55 45.49
C ALA A 259 -46.12 -1.88 46.86
N GLY A 260 -45.11 -1.02 47.01
CA GLY A 260 -44.88 -0.19 48.19
C GLY A 260 -46.03 0.79 48.43
N LEU A 261 -46.43 1.56 47.41
CA LEU A 261 -47.57 2.48 47.46
C LEU A 261 -48.89 1.74 47.72
N LYS A 262 -49.11 0.55 47.14
CA LYS A 262 -50.28 -0.29 47.46
C LYS A 262 -50.26 -0.80 48.91
N LYS A 263 -49.10 -1.04 49.50
CA LYS A 263 -48.96 -1.39 50.92
C LYS A 263 -49.24 -0.17 51.81
N GLU A 264 -48.68 1.00 51.47
CA GLU A 264 -48.95 2.24 52.21
C GLU A 264 -50.43 2.66 52.12
N ILE A 265 -51.07 2.49 50.96
CA ILE A 265 -52.52 2.69 50.80
C ILE A 265 -53.29 1.75 51.74
N ARG A 266 -52.97 0.44 51.78
CA ARG A 266 -53.62 -0.49 52.73
C ARG A 266 -53.41 -0.10 54.19
N GLU A 267 -52.20 0.30 54.58
CA GLU A 267 -51.89 0.74 55.95
C GLU A 267 -52.63 2.04 56.31
N ARG A 268 -52.82 2.94 55.33
CA ARG A 268 -53.66 4.13 55.47
C ARG A 268 -55.15 3.78 55.52
N ASP A 269 -55.62 2.82 54.73
CA ASP A 269 -57.01 2.34 54.72
C ASP A 269 -57.36 1.61 56.03
N GLU A 270 -56.45 0.80 56.57
CA GLU A 270 -56.57 0.22 57.92
C GLU A 270 -56.59 1.31 59.00
N THR A 271 -55.68 2.30 58.90
CA THR A 271 -55.67 3.48 59.79
C THR A 271 -56.95 4.33 59.67
N ILE A 272 -57.56 4.40 58.49
CA ILE A 272 -58.85 5.05 58.25
C ILE A 272 -59.96 4.21 58.87
N GLY A 273 -60.00 2.90 58.64
CA GLY A 273 -60.99 1.98 59.23
C GLY A 273 -60.97 2.00 60.77
N ASP A 274 -59.79 2.03 61.39
CA ASP A 274 -59.67 2.19 62.84
C ASP A 274 -60.14 3.58 63.32
N LYS A 275 -59.89 4.64 62.54
CA LYS A 275 -60.43 5.98 62.83
C LYS A 275 -61.95 6.05 62.63
N GLU A 276 -62.50 5.41 61.61
CA GLU A 276 -63.94 5.32 61.36
C GLU A 276 -64.65 4.51 62.45
N LYS A 277 -64.05 3.41 62.89
CA LYS A 277 -64.51 2.61 64.04
C LYS A 277 -64.44 3.41 65.34
N ARG A 278 -63.35 4.15 65.57
CA ARG A 278 -63.22 5.11 66.68
C ARG A 278 -64.28 6.22 66.61
N ILE A 279 -64.59 6.73 65.41
CA ILE A 279 -65.65 7.71 65.16
C ILE A 279 -67.03 7.09 65.39
N TYR A 280 -67.25 5.82 65.04
CA TYR A 280 -68.50 5.10 65.28
C TYR A 280 -68.75 4.89 66.78
N ASP A 281 -67.74 4.43 67.52
CA ASP A 281 -67.80 4.29 68.99
C ASP A 281 -67.98 5.64 69.68
N LEU A 282 -67.33 6.70 69.19
CA LEU A 282 -67.55 8.07 69.65
C LEU A 282 -68.94 8.59 69.27
N LYS A 283 -69.50 8.26 68.10
CA LYS A 283 -70.88 8.59 67.72
C LYS A 283 -71.88 7.91 68.64
N LYS A 284 -71.67 6.63 68.96
CA LYS A 284 -72.52 5.87 69.88
C LYS A 284 -72.46 6.46 71.30
N LYS A 285 -71.25 6.75 71.81
CA LYS A 285 -71.09 7.48 73.08
C LYS A 285 -71.65 8.89 73.02
N ASN A 286 -71.63 9.56 71.87
CA ASN A 286 -72.25 10.89 71.72
C ASN A 286 -73.78 10.80 71.73
N GLN A 287 -74.39 9.76 71.14
CA GLN A 287 -75.84 9.50 71.26
C GLN A 287 -76.25 9.10 72.69
N GLU A 288 -75.38 8.41 73.44
CA GLU A 288 -75.57 8.18 74.87
C GLU A 288 -75.45 9.49 75.65
N LEU A 289 -74.46 10.34 75.33
CA LEU A 289 -74.31 11.69 75.89
C LEU A 289 -75.44 12.65 75.47
N GLU A 290 -76.09 12.47 74.32
CA GLU A 290 -77.30 13.22 73.94
C GLU A 290 -78.50 12.81 74.79
N LYS A 291 -78.64 11.52 75.14
CA LYS A 291 -79.65 11.05 76.08
C LYS A 291 -79.39 11.58 77.49
N PHE A 292 -78.14 11.54 77.95
CA PHE A 292 -77.75 12.20 79.21
C PHE A 292 -77.97 13.71 79.14
N LYS A 293 -77.67 14.36 78.01
CA LYS A 293 -77.91 15.79 77.77
C LYS A 293 -79.39 16.13 77.86
N PHE A 294 -80.32 15.30 77.36
CA PHE A 294 -81.75 15.57 77.54
C PHE A 294 -82.19 15.53 79.02
N VAL A 295 -81.69 14.55 79.79
CA VAL A 295 -81.96 14.46 81.24
C VAL A 295 -81.32 15.63 82.01
N LEU A 296 -80.08 15.99 81.64
CA LEU A 296 -79.34 17.09 82.24
C LEU A 296 -79.90 18.45 81.82
N ASP A 297 -80.32 18.68 80.58
CA ASP A 297 -80.95 19.92 80.11
C ASP A 297 -82.31 20.13 80.80
N TYR A 298 -83.05 19.07 81.11
CA TYR A 298 -84.25 19.17 81.95
C TYR A 298 -83.88 19.63 83.37
N LYS A 299 -82.88 19.00 84.00
CA LYS A 299 -82.45 19.37 85.36
C LYS A 299 -81.75 20.74 85.42
N ILE A 300 -81.05 21.13 84.36
CA ILE A 300 -80.42 22.45 84.18
C ILE A 300 -81.48 23.52 83.94
N LYS A 301 -82.58 23.25 83.22
CA LYS A 301 -83.71 24.20 83.13
C LYS A 301 -84.39 24.41 84.48
N GLU A 302 -84.58 23.35 85.25
CA GLU A 302 -85.16 23.44 86.59
C GLU A 302 -84.24 24.19 87.57
N LEU A 303 -82.94 23.91 87.56
CA LEU A 303 -81.95 24.61 88.39
C LEU A 303 -81.72 26.06 87.92
N LYS A 304 -81.67 26.33 86.61
CA LYS A 304 -81.56 27.71 86.09
C LYS A 304 -82.73 28.58 86.55
N LYS A 305 -83.96 28.06 86.56
CA LYS A 305 -85.13 28.77 87.06
C LYS A 305 -85.11 29.05 88.58
N GLN A 306 -84.19 28.42 89.33
CA GLN A 306 -83.91 28.73 90.75
C GLN A 306 -82.65 29.59 90.94
N ILE A 307 -81.75 29.60 89.94
CA ILE A 307 -80.52 30.40 89.92
C ILE A 307 -80.80 31.82 89.40
N GLU A 308 -81.67 31.99 88.42
CA GLU A 308 -82.00 33.27 87.77
C GLU A 308 -82.36 34.42 88.76
N PRO A 309 -83.24 34.25 89.78
CA PRO A 309 -83.45 35.29 90.80
C PRO A 309 -82.21 35.53 91.68
N ARG A 310 -81.41 34.49 91.96
CA ARG A 310 -80.17 34.61 92.73
C ARG A 310 -79.05 35.27 91.93
N GLU A 311 -79.03 35.13 90.60
CA GLU A 311 -78.07 35.82 89.74
C GLU A 311 -78.37 37.32 89.65
N VAL A 312 -79.64 37.73 89.70
CA VAL A 312 -80.03 39.14 89.86
C VAL A 312 -79.62 39.68 91.23
N GLU A 313 -79.98 39.00 92.33
CA GLU A 313 -79.54 39.39 93.68
C GLU A 313 -78.00 39.47 93.81
N ILE A 314 -77.27 38.53 93.19
CA ILE A 314 -75.79 38.54 93.13
C ILE A 314 -75.26 39.66 92.22
N MET A 315 -76.00 40.12 91.21
CA MET A 315 -75.59 41.25 90.38
C MET A 315 -75.75 42.57 91.13
N ASP A 316 -76.90 42.78 91.79
CA ASP A 316 -77.14 43.97 92.63
C ASP A 316 -76.16 44.01 93.81
N MET A 317 -75.92 42.88 94.48
CA MET A 317 -74.88 42.78 95.52
C MET A 317 -73.47 43.01 94.96
N LYS A 318 -73.17 42.62 93.71
CA LYS A 318 -71.86 42.91 93.08
C LYS A 318 -71.70 44.38 92.71
N GLU A 319 -72.77 45.06 92.29
CA GLU A 319 -72.73 46.51 92.03
C GLU A 319 -72.55 47.27 93.36
N GLN A 320 -73.30 46.90 94.40
CA GLN A 320 -73.10 47.45 95.76
C GLN A 320 -71.68 47.17 96.29
N ILE A 321 -71.17 45.94 96.17
CA ILE A 321 -69.79 45.61 96.57
C ILE A 321 -68.78 46.41 95.74
N LYS A 322 -68.98 46.60 94.44
CA LYS A 322 -68.07 47.37 93.58
C LYS A 322 -68.05 48.87 93.91
N ASP A 323 -69.16 49.47 94.32
CA ASP A 323 -69.17 50.86 94.78
C ASP A 323 -68.65 50.98 96.22
N MET A 324 -68.97 50.03 97.10
CA MET A 324 -68.38 49.95 98.44
C MET A 324 -66.88 49.65 98.42
N ASP A 325 -66.37 48.91 97.42
CA ASP A 325 -64.95 48.68 97.14
C ASP A 325 -64.29 49.96 96.64
N GLN A 326 -64.97 50.79 95.84
CA GLN A 326 -64.46 52.11 95.43
C GLN A 326 -64.41 53.10 96.61
N GLU A 327 -65.37 53.03 97.54
CA GLU A 327 -65.29 53.77 98.80
C GLU A 327 -64.18 53.22 99.69
N LEU A 328 -64.08 51.90 99.86
CA LEU A 328 -63.00 51.25 100.61
C LEU A 328 -61.62 51.56 100.02
N GLU A 329 -61.45 51.62 98.71
CA GLU A 329 -60.16 51.98 98.09
C GLU A 329 -59.80 53.46 98.35
N ARG A 330 -60.80 54.35 98.42
CA ARG A 330 -60.61 55.75 98.88
C ARG A 330 -60.26 55.79 100.36
N TYR A 331 -60.98 55.05 101.21
CA TYR A 331 -60.69 54.95 102.64
C TYR A 331 -59.30 54.34 102.89
N HIS A 332 -58.88 53.31 102.16
CA HIS A 332 -57.54 52.72 102.25
C HIS A 332 -56.45 53.70 101.80
N LYS A 333 -56.64 54.43 100.70
CA LYS A 333 -55.68 55.47 100.27
C LYS A 333 -55.56 56.59 101.31
N ASN A 334 -56.68 57.00 101.91
CA ASN A 334 -56.68 58.00 102.97
C ASN A 334 -56.06 57.45 104.27
N ASN A 335 -56.43 56.23 104.66
CA ASN A 335 -55.97 55.57 105.89
C ASN A 335 -54.47 55.22 105.82
N SER A 336 -53.93 54.77 104.68
CA SER A 336 -52.48 54.58 104.55
C SER A 336 -51.69 55.90 104.57
N SER A 337 -52.29 57.02 104.18
CA SER A 337 -51.68 58.35 104.41
C SER A 337 -51.68 58.73 105.89
N LEU A 338 -52.75 58.39 106.63
CA LEU A 338 -52.84 58.56 108.08
C LEU A 338 -51.92 57.59 108.83
N GLU A 339 -51.75 56.35 108.38
CA GLU A 339 -50.82 55.36 108.94
C GLU A 339 -49.37 55.81 108.76
N LEU A 340 -49.01 56.36 107.60
CA LEU A 340 -47.71 57.02 107.40
C LEU A 340 -47.49 58.15 108.40
N THR A 341 -48.49 59.01 108.59
CA THR A 341 -48.44 60.13 109.54
C THR A 341 -48.35 59.63 111.00
N ILE A 342 -49.07 58.58 111.37
CA ILE A 342 -49.04 57.93 112.68
C ILE A 342 -47.69 57.25 112.92
N SER A 343 -47.10 56.63 111.89
CA SER A 343 -45.79 55.98 111.98
C SER A 343 -44.67 57.01 112.20
N ASP A 344 -44.68 58.13 111.49
CA ASP A 344 -43.72 59.23 111.68
C ASP A 344 -43.83 59.86 113.09
N LEU A 345 -45.08 60.03 113.58
CA LEU A 345 -45.33 60.48 114.95
C LEU A 345 -44.88 59.45 116.01
N ARG A 346 -45.06 58.15 115.76
CA ARG A 346 -44.57 57.07 116.65
C ARG A 346 -43.05 57.03 116.70
N LEU A 347 -42.36 57.18 115.56
CA LEU A 347 -40.90 57.28 115.50
C LEU A 347 -40.36 58.47 116.31
N LYS A 348 -41.02 59.63 116.23
CA LYS A 348 -40.72 60.79 117.11
C LYS A 348 -40.92 60.48 118.58
N LEU A 349 -42.03 59.82 118.94
CA LEU A 349 -42.38 59.50 120.31
C LEU A 349 -41.37 58.50 120.93
N GLU A 350 -40.97 57.45 120.19
CA GLU A 350 -39.88 56.56 120.59
C GLU A 350 -38.55 57.29 120.75
N GLY A 351 -38.22 58.22 119.84
CA GLY A 351 -37.01 59.04 119.94
C GLY A 351 -36.93 59.79 121.27
N MET A 352 -38.00 60.49 121.63
CA MET A 352 -38.08 61.22 122.90
C MET A 352 -38.10 60.28 124.12
N GLN A 353 -38.73 59.10 124.04
CA GLN A 353 -38.66 58.09 125.11
C GLN A 353 -37.24 57.56 125.34
N ARG A 354 -36.47 57.34 124.27
CA ARG A 354 -35.05 56.92 124.35
C ARG A 354 -34.18 58.02 124.95
N GLU A 355 -34.42 59.29 124.65
CA GLU A 355 -33.75 60.41 125.33
C GLU A 355 -34.10 60.50 126.82
N ILE A 356 -35.38 60.36 127.19
CA ILE A 356 -35.84 60.37 128.59
C ILE A 356 -35.17 59.24 129.40
N LEU A 357 -35.03 58.04 128.82
CA LEU A 357 -34.30 56.94 129.43
C LEU A 357 -32.79 57.25 129.56
N SER A 358 -32.16 57.83 128.54
CA SER A 358 -30.75 58.25 128.58
C SER A 358 -30.47 59.33 129.64
N GLN A 359 -31.40 60.25 129.86
CA GLN A 359 -31.26 61.23 130.94
C GLN A 359 -31.47 60.60 132.33
N ARG A 360 -32.41 59.65 132.48
CA ARG A 360 -32.62 58.93 133.75
C ARG A 360 -31.40 58.12 134.19
N THR A 361 -30.72 57.41 133.29
CA THR A 361 -29.50 56.66 133.66
C THR A 361 -28.35 57.58 134.03
N LYS A 362 -28.10 58.65 133.26
CA LYS A 362 -27.10 59.68 133.60
C LYS A 362 -27.34 60.33 134.97
N LEU A 363 -28.60 60.56 135.34
CA LEU A 363 -28.99 61.02 136.68
C LEU A 363 -28.59 59.99 137.75
N GLY A 364 -28.94 58.72 137.56
CA GLY A 364 -28.59 57.63 138.49
C GLY A 364 -27.08 57.46 138.68
N ASP A 365 -26.29 57.50 137.60
CA ASP A 365 -24.83 57.36 137.65
C ASP A 365 -24.16 58.51 138.42
N SER A 366 -24.68 59.73 138.25
CA SER A 366 -24.22 60.91 139.01
C SER A 366 -24.57 60.78 140.50
N ASP A 367 -25.80 60.35 140.79
CA ASP A 367 -26.32 60.16 142.15
C ASP A 367 -25.63 58.99 142.90
N ALA A 368 -25.08 58.01 142.16
CA ALA A 368 -24.21 56.96 142.68
C ALA A 368 -22.81 57.50 143.04
N LYS A 369 -22.19 58.31 142.18
CA LYS A 369 -20.89 58.96 142.45
C LYS A 369 -20.95 59.89 143.66
N VAL A 370 -22.00 60.72 143.77
CA VAL A 370 -22.22 61.60 144.92
C VAL A 370 -22.34 60.81 146.22
N ARG A 371 -23.03 59.65 146.20
CA ARG A 371 -23.10 58.75 147.36
C ARG A 371 -21.74 58.14 147.71
N GLY A 372 -20.96 57.67 146.73
CA GLY A 372 -19.62 57.12 146.96
C GLY A 372 -18.68 58.11 147.66
N ILE A 373 -18.60 59.35 147.16
CA ILE A 373 -17.82 60.43 147.77
C ILE A 373 -18.30 60.71 149.20
N LYS A 374 -19.62 60.72 149.44
CA LYS A 374 -20.20 61.00 150.76
C LYS A 374 -19.88 59.92 151.80
N THR A 375 -19.77 58.65 151.40
CA THR A 375 -19.35 57.56 152.29
C THR A 375 -17.86 57.65 152.64
N GLU A 376 -16.98 57.84 151.65
CA GLU A 376 -15.53 57.98 151.91
C GLU A 376 -15.21 59.26 152.71
N LEU A 377 -15.99 60.34 152.54
CA LEU A 377 -15.91 61.52 153.38
C LEU A 377 -16.31 61.22 154.85
N HIS A 378 -17.32 60.36 155.07
CA HIS A 378 -17.70 59.95 156.43
C HIS A 378 -16.65 59.05 157.09
N GLU A 379 -15.99 58.17 156.32
CA GLU A 379 -14.88 57.34 156.81
C GLU A 379 -13.64 58.17 157.15
N THR A 380 -13.23 59.08 156.27
CA THR A 380 -12.07 59.97 156.51
C THR A 380 -12.26 60.85 157.75
N VAL A 381 -13.49 61.29 158.06
CA VAL A 381 -13.83 62.04 159.29
C VAL A 381 -13.63 61.23 160.57
N GLN A 382 -13.70 59.90 160.56
CA GLN A 382 -13.46 59.09 161.77
C GLN A 382 -12.02 59.22 162.30
N HIS A 383 -11.08 59.63 161.44
CA HIS A 383 -9.67 59.80 161.82
C HIS A 383 -9.33 61.20 162.37
N ILE A 384 -10.31 62.08 162.57
CA ILE A 384 -10.08 63.51 162.86
C ILE A 384 -9.27 63.82 164.12
N GLN A 385 -9.18 62.88 165.09
CA GLN A 385 -8.36 63.02 166.30
C GLN A 385 -6.91 62.52 166.15
N ASP A 386 -6.55 61.84 165.05
CA ASP A 386 -5.17 61.48 164.71
C ASP A 386 -4.71 62.24 163.44
N PRO A 387 -3.88 63.30 163.59
CA PRO A 387 -3.38 64.09 162.47
C PRO A 387 -2.58 63.31 161.42
N LYS A 388 -2.02 62.14 161.76
CA LYS A 388 -1.29 61.29 160.79
C LYS A 388 -2.25 60.41 160.00
N ALA A 389 -3.19 59.74 160.68
CA ALA A 389 -4.20 58.92 160.02
C ALA A 389 -5.12 59.76 159.11
N LEU A 390 -5.58 60.91 159.60
CA LEU A 390 -6.42 61.84 158.83
C LEU A 390 -5.76 62.27 157.51
N LYS A 391 -4.46 62.61 157.55
CA LYS A 391 -3.69 63.05 156.39
C LYS A 391 -3.67 61.98 155.28
N GLU A 392 -3.34 60.75 155.60
CA GLU A 392 -3.29 59.66 154.61
C GLU A 392 -4.69 59.13 154.23
N ALA A 393 -5.73 59.40 155.03
CA ALA A 393 -7.13 59.15 154.65
C ALA A 393 -7.60 60.18 153.59
N ILE A 394 -7.43 61.48 153.84
CA ILE A 394 -7.78 62.56 152.89
C ILE A 394 -7.02 62.42 151.57
N LYS A 395 -5.73 62.09 151.63
CA LYS A 395 -4.86 61.90 150.46
C LYS A 395 -5.32 60.75 149.56
N ARG A 396 -5.82 59.65 150.14
CA ARG A 396 -6.45 58.54 149.40
C ARG A 396 -7.76 58.97 148.74
N MET A 397 -8.62 59.70 149.45
CA MET A 397 -9.87 60.24 148.88
C MET A 397 -9.59 61.17 147.69
N TYR A 398 -8.60 62.06 147.80
CA TYR A 398 -8.19 62.94 146.70
C TYR A 398 -7.72 62.14 145.47
N GLN A 399 -6.83 61.16 145.68
CA GLN A 399 -6.32 60.29 144.61
C GLN A 399 -7.39 59.40 143.96
N ARG A 400 -8.51 59.12 144.65
CA ARG A 400 -9.57 58.25 144.12
C ARG A 400 -10.59 58.98 143.25
N HIS A 401 -10.89 60.25 143.57
CA HIS A 401 -11.95 61.02 142.88
C HIS A 401 -11.42 62.10 141.92
N VAL A 402 -10.11 62.34 141.85
CA VAL A 402 -9.48 63.31 140.93
C VAL A 402 -8.37 62.62 140.13
N THR A 403 -8.70 62.13 138.93
CA THR A 403 -7.79 61.29 138.13
C THR A 403 -7.46 61.80 136.73
N GLU A 404 -8.22 62.73 136.13
CA GLU A 404 -7.80 63.66 135.05
C GLU A 404 -8.99 64.54 134.60
N THR A 405 -8.74 65.67 133.92
CA THR A 405 -9.78 66.57 133.39
C THR A 405 -9.99 66.41 131.87
N VAL A 406 -10.51 65.27 131.39
CA VAL A 406 -11.06 65.09 130.02
C VAL A 406 -11.85 63.76 129.86
N ALA A 407 -12.65 63.61 128.78
CA ALA A 407 -13.31 62.36 128.37
C ALA A 407 -13.46 62.27 126.81
N SER A 408 -13.78 61.10 126.22
CA SER A 408 -13.78 60.88 124.75
C SER A 408 -14.53 59.61 124.27
N ARG A 409 -15.13 59.61 123.04
CA ARG A 409 -15.18 58.50 122.03
C ARG A 409 -16.04 58.80 120.76
N ALA A 410 -15.88 57.99 119.69
CA ALA A 410 -16.44 58.10 118.31
C ALA A 410 -16.22 56.74 117.53
N ILE A 411 -16.73 56.39 116.31
CA ILE A 411 -17.73 56.91 115.34
C ILE A 411 -18.15 55.79 114.32
N GLU A 412 -19.35 55.83 113.72
CA GLU A 412 -19.97 54.80 112.81
C GLU A 412 -20.97 55.46 111.80
N ALA A 413 -21.41 54.91 110.64
CA ALA A 413 -20.88 53.84 109.75
C ALA A 413 -21.41 53.79 108.26
N ASP A 414 -22.73 53.93 107.99
CA ASP A 414 -23.49 53.34 106.84
C ASP A 414 -23.09 53.55 105.34
N ILE A 415 -22.18 54.46 105.02
CA ILE A 415 -22.18 55.20 103.72
C ILE A 415 -21.96 54.34 102.45
N ALA A 416 -21.38 53.14 102.56
CA ALA A 416 -20.95 52.34 101.41
C ALA A 416 -22.08 51.65 100.62
N ALA A 417 -23.25 51.38 101.23
CA ALA A 417 -24.30 50.57 100.59
C ALA A 417 -25.20 51.36 99.62
N GLU A 418 -25.39 52.65 99.86
CA GLU A 418 -26.37 53.50 99.19
C GLU A 418 -26.06 53.69 97.69
N TYR A 419 -24.79 53.94 97.36
CA TYR A 419 -24.35 54.34 96.02
C TYR A 419 -24.62 53.29 94.93
N THR A 420 -24.45 52.01 95.25
CA THR A 420 -24.59 50.91 94.28
C THR A 420 -26.04 50.78 93.79
N ARG A 421 -27.01 51.11 94.66
CA ARG A 421 -28.44 50.86 94.44
C ARG A 421 -29.08 51.87 93.47
N GLN A 422 -28.57 53.09 93.42
CA GLN A 422 -29.16 54.17 92.61
C GLN A 422 -28.88 54.01 91.11
N ARG A 423 -27.75 53.40 90.73
CA ARG A 423 -27.32 53.28 89.33
C ARG A 423 -28.21 52.38 88.48
N GLU A 424 -28.51 51.16 88.93
CA GLU A 424 -29.31 50.19 88.17
C GLU A 424 -30.73 50.71 87.83
N TYR A 425 -31.31 51.54 88.70
CA TYR A 425 -32.69 52.01 88.54
C TYR A 425 -32.84 52.94 87.32
N LEU A 426 -31.86 53.82 87.10
CA LEU A 426 -31.87 54.77 85.98
C LEU A 426 -31.68 54.08 84.63
N GLU A 427 -30.75 53.13 84.54
CA GLU A 427 -30.48 52.36 83.30
C GLU A 427 -31.75 51.61 82.83
N LYS A 428 -32.45 50.93 83.74
CA LYS A 428 -33.68 50.17 83.45
C LYS A 428 -34.89 51.05 83.05
N SER A 429 -34.99 52.27 83.60
CA SER A 429 -36.10 53.19 83.29
C SER A 429 -36.01 53.81 81.88
N VAL A 430 -34.81 54.17 81.41
CA VAL A 430 -34.61 54.78 80.08
C VAL A 430 -34.93 53.78 78.95
N GLU A 431 -34.51 52.53 79.12
CA GLU A 431 -34.77 51.42 78.18
C GLU A 431 -36.29 51.18 78.01
N SER A 432 -37.04 51.20 79.11
CA SER A 432 -38.50 51.00 79.14
C SER A 432 -39.26 52.10 78.36
N LEU A 433 -38.86 53.36 78.51
CA LEU A 433 -39.51 54.49 77.85
C LEU A 433 -39.31 54.47 76.33
N LYS A 434 -38.09 54.18 75.83
CA LYS A 434 -37.81 54.08 74.40
C LYS A 434 -38.66 53.04 73.69
N ARG A 435 -38.78 51.84 74.29
CA ARG A 435 -39.58 50.73 73.73
C ARG A 435 -41.07 51.06 73.63
N LYS A 436 -41.62 51.80 74.62
CA LYS A 436 -43.03 52.22 74.62
C LYS A 436 -43.33 53.27 73.54
N LEU A 437 -42.44 54.23 73.32
CA LEU A 437 -42.65 55.30 72.33
C LEU A 437 -42.71 54.76 70.89
N ASN A 438 -41.71 53.96 70.49
CA ASN A 438 -41.65 53.40 69.13
C ASN A 438 -42.89 52.56 68.80
N LYS A 439 -43.31 51.68 69.72
CA LYS A 439 -44.47 50.80 69.49
C LYS A 439 -45.78 51.57 69.35
N ASN A 440 -45.91 52.74 70.00
CA ASN A 440 -47.09 53.59 69.84
C ASN A 440 -47.08 54.32 68.47
N MET A 441 -45.91 54.74 67.99
CA MET A 441 -45.77 55.30 66.62
C MET A 441 -46.10 54.28 65.53
N GLU A 442 -45.71 53.01 65.70
CA GLU A 442 -46.05 51.94 64.76
C GLU A 442 -47.56 51.66 64.70
N LEU A 443 -48.24 51.61 65.86
CA LEU A 443 -49.69 51.45 65.94
C LEU A 443 -50.41 52.59 65.21
N HIS A 444 -50.13 53.85 65.54
CA HIS A 444 -50.73 55.00 64.86
C HIS A 444 -50.46 55.03 63.35
N ARG A 445 -49.30 54.55 62.89
CA ARG A 445 -49.00 54.45 61.45
C ARG A 445 -49.83 53.36 60.76
N ASN A 446 -50.00 52.21 61.41
CA ASN A 446 -50.80 51.11 60.88
C ASN A 446 -52.29 51.44 60.84
N ASP A 447 -52.84 52.02 61.91
CA ASP A 447 -54.27 52.41 61.97
C ASP A 447 -54.61 53.48 60.92
N ASN A 448 -53.73 54.46 60.71
CA ASN A 448 -53.94 55.48 59.69
C ASN A 448 -53.86 54.90 58.26
N MET A 449 -52.94 53.96 58.00
CA MET A 449 -52.89 53.25 56.72
C MET A 449 -54.13 52.39 56.50
N ARG A 450 -54.65 51.74 57.55
CA ARG A 450 -55.88 50.94 57.52
C ARG A 450 -57.11 51.81 57.24
N MET A 451 -57.30 52.92 57.96
CA MET A 451 -58.38 53.87 57.67
C MET A 451 -58.30 54.39 56.24
N MET A 452 -57.11 54.63 55.68
CA MET A 452 -56.98 55.06 54.30
C MET A 452 -57.34 53.96 53.29
N GLN A 453 -57.08 52.68 53.59
CA GLN A 453 -57.55 51.55 52.77
C GLN A 453 -59.08 51.39 52.84
N GLU A 454 -59.67 51.45 54.04
CA GLU A 454 -61.12 51.32 54.25
C GLU A 454 -61.89 52.47 53.57
N ASN A 455 -61.37 53.71 53.60
CA ASN A 455 -61.90 54.83 52.83
C ASN A 455 -61.78 54.60 51.31
N VAL A 456 -60.70 53.98 50.81
CA VAL A 456 -60.54 53.66 49.38
C VAL A 456 -61.51 52.57 48.92
N SER A 457 -61.84 51.57 49.75
CA SER A 457 -62.90 50.60 49.44
C SER A 457 -64.29 51.24 49.42
N LEU A 458 -64.63 52.06 50.41
CA LEU A 458 -65.92 52.77 50.44
C LEU A 458 -66.08 53.71 49.24
N VAL A 459 -65.00 54.38 48.80
CA VAL A 459 -65.01 55.19 47.57
C VAL A 459 -65.19 54.33 46.31
N LYS A 460 -64.74 53.08 46.28
CA LYS A 460 -65.04 52.16 45.16
C LYS A 460 -66.51 51.76 45.15
N GLU A 461 -67.04 51.29 46.27
CA GLU A 461 -68.45 50.90 46.40
C GLU A 461 -69.39 52.08 46.05
N ILE A 462 -69.11 53.29 46.53
CA ILE A 462 -69.87 54.50 46.18
C ILE A 462 -69.83 54.77 44.66
N ASN A 463 -68.71 54.48 43.97
CA ASN A 463 -68.61 54.67 42.53
C ASN A 463 -69.26 53.52 41.71
N GLU A 464 -69.32 52.31 42.26
CA GLU A 464 -70.02 51.17 41.67
C GLU A 464 -71.54 51.34 41.82
N LEU A 465 -72.04 51.68 43.01
CA LEU A 465 -73.43 52.08 43.23
C LEU A 465 -73.83 53.29 42.37
N ARG A 466 -72.93 54.26 42.13
CA ARG A 466 -73.17 55.36 41.18
C ARG A 466 -73.24 54.89 39.72
N ARG A 467 -72.50 53.84 39.32
CA ARG A 467 -72.63 53.21 37.98
C ARG A 467 -73.96 52.48 37.85
N GLU A 468 -74.36 51.70 38.86
CA GLU A 468 -75.63 50.97 38.87
C GLU A 468 -76.82 51.94 38.83
N ILE A 469 -76.84 52.99 39.66
CA ILE A 469 -77.86 54.06 39.61
C ILE A 469 -77.89 54.74 38.23
N LYS A 470 -76.75 54.90 37.56
CA LYS A 470 -76.69 55.47 36.19
C LYS A 470 -77.24 54.50 35.13
N GLN A 471 -76.98 53.20 35.26
CA GLN A 471 -77.55 52.15 34.39
C GLN A 471 -79.07 52.04 34.60
N MET A 472 -79.54 51.97 35.85
CA MET A 472 -80.96 51.95 36.22
C MET A 472 -81.71 53.19 35.68
N LYS A 473 -81.13 54.39 35.78
CA LYS A 473 -81.71 55.61 35.19
C LYS A 473 -81.69 55.64 33.66
N MET A 474 -80.77 54.93 33.00
CA MET A 474 -80.82 54.74 31.55
C MET A 474 -81.88 53.72 31.14
N ALA A 475 -82.03 52.61 31.86
CA ALA A 475 -83.10 51.64 31.64
C ALA A 475 -84.49 52.28 31.79
N GLN A 476 -84.72 53.04 32.87
CA GLN A 476 -85.97 53.77 33.08
C GLN A 476 -86.25 54.83 32.00
N ARG A 477 -85.21 55.47 31.43
CA ARG A 477 -85.38 56.41 30.30
C ARG A 477 -85.69 55.71 28.97
N ALA A 478 -85.10 54.54 28.72
CA ALA A 478 -85.42 53.74 27.54
C ALA A 478 -86.86 53.22 27.59
N GLN A 479 -87.31 52.78 28.77
CA GLN A 479 -88.65 52.22 28.99
C GLN A 479 -89.77 53.28 29.02
N ALA A 480 -89.44 54.58 29.00
CA ALA A 480 -90.38 55.69 29.01
C ALA A 480 -90.55 56.41 27.65
N MET A 481 -89.92 55.92 26.56
CA MET A 481 -89.89 56.58 25.24
C MET A 481 -90.64 55.83 24.11
N LEU A 482 -91.32 54.71 24.41
CA LEU A 482 -92.26 54.06 23.50
C LEU A 482 -93.58 53.76 24.24
N GLY A 483 -94.67 54.49 23.92
CA GLY A 483 -96.01 54.13 24.43
C GLY A 483 -97.00 55.27 24.74
N THR A 484 -97.11 56.32 23.91
CA THR A 484 -98.09 57.41 24.11
C THR A 484 -99.17 57.45 23.03
N ALA A 485 -100.42 57.06 23.34
CA ALA A 485 -101.61 57.36 22.52
C ALA A 485 -102.92 57.16 23.31
N GLY A 486 -103.85 58.13 23.22
CA GLY A 486 -105.20 58.09 23.82
C GLY A 486 -105.23 58.36 25.34
N GLY A 487 -106.16 59.13 25.93
CA GLY A 487 -107.40 59.74 25.41
C GLY A 487 -108.64 59.00 25.95
N THR A 488 -109.68 59.64 26.49
CA THR A 488 -109.99 61.09 26.56
C THR A 488 -110.95 61.44 27.71
N SER A 489 -110.91 62.70 28.17
CA SER A 489 -112.05 63.46 28.77
C SER A 489 -112.54 63.06 30.18
N LYS A 490 -113.12 63.94 31.02
CA LYS A 490 -113.22 65.43 31.00
C LYS A 490 -113.64 65.97 32.39
N LEU A 491 -113.34 67.26 32.63
CA LEU A 491 -113.99 68.20 33.59
C LEU A 491 -113.85 67.87 35.11
N GLY A 492 -113.28 68.76 35.95
CA GLY A 492 -112.46 69.96 35.69
C GLY A 492 -112.57 71.06 36.76
N ARG A 493 -111.84 72.17 36.52
CA ARG A 493 -111.79 73.45 37.27
C ARG A 493 -111.01 73.39 38.61
N SER A 494 -110.16 74.37 38.95
CA SER A 494 -109.73 75.57 38.18
C SER A 494 -108.49 76.27 38.75
N ALA A 495 -107.62 76.75 37.84
CA ALA A 495 -106.62 77.84 37.98
C ALA A 495 -105.51 77.71 39.05
N GLY A 496 -104.27 78.16 38.82
CA GLY A 496 -103.60 78.69 37.63
C GLY A 496 -102.07 78.59 37.83
N ALA A 497 -101.28 78.20 36.84
CA ALA A 497 -100.78 79.03 35.73
C ALA A 497 -99.49 79.80 36.08
N ASP A 498 -98.36 79.17 35.77
CA ASP A 498 -97.05 79.71 35.36
C ASP A 498 -96.45 80.96 36.04
N GLY A 499 -95.34 80.75 36.78
CA GLY A 499 -94.45 81.80 37.27
C GLY A 499 -93.10 81.22 37.73
N ALA A 500 -92.04 81.39 36.95
CA ALA A 500 -90.74 80.76 37.21
C ALA A 500 -89.83 81.58 38.16
N SER A 501 -88.85 80.89 38.76
CA SER A 501 -87.61 81.49 39.29
C SER A 501 -87.71 82.52 40.42
N ALA A 502 -88.60 82.31 41.40
CA ALA A 502 -88.68 83.11 42.63
C ALA A 502 -88.46 82.31 43.93
N ASP A 503 -89.18 81.21 44.14
CA ASP A 503 -89.28 80.55 45.46
C ASP A 503 -88.00 79.86 45.94
N GLU A 504 -87.06 79.53 45.05
CA GLU A 504 -85.75 79.00 45.45
C GLU A 504 -84.90 80.08 46.14
N VAL A 505 -85.12 81.37 45.80
CA VAL A 505 -84.56 82.52 46.54
C VAL A 505 -85.34 82.76 47.84
N ALA A 506 -86.66 82.54 47.85
CA ALA A 506 -87.48 82.73 49.05
C ALA A 506 -87.13 81.71 50.16
N ARG A 507 -86.98 80.42 49.83
CA ARG A 507 -86.62 79.38 50.81
C ARG A 507 -85.20 79.50 51.34
N LEU A 508 -84.26 79.97 50.51
CA LEU A 508 -82.90 80.27 50.98
C LEU A 508 -82.87 81.51 51.89
N ARG A 509 -83.68 82.54 51.62
CA ARG A 509 -83.86 83.67 52.57
C ARG A 509 -84.47 83.20 53.88
N GLN A 510 -85.58 82.47 53.84
CA GLN A 510 -86.26 81.98 55.05
C GLN A 510 -85.34 81.16 55.96
N ARG A 511 -84.42 80.35 55.42
CA ARG A 511 -83.47 79.58 56.24
C ARG A 511 -82.19 80.34 56.63
N ILE A 512 -81.93 81.50 56.04
CA ILE A 512 -80.92 82.46 56.52
C ILE A 512 -81.51 83.30 57.67
N ASP A 513 -82.74 83.79 57.52
CA ASP A 513 -83.47 84.52 58.57
C ASP A 513 -83.64 83.66 59.85
N GLU A 514 -83.89 82.35 59.69
CA GLU A 514 -83.93 81.36 60.79
C GLU A 514 -82.58 81.07 61.47
N LEU A 515 -81.47 81.67 61.04
CA LEU A 515 -80.17 81.63 61.74
C LEU A 515 -79.83 82.93 62.49
N GLU A 516 -80.50 84.05 62.21
CA GLU A 516 -80.18 85.35 62.82
C GLU A 516 -81.10 85.72 64.02
N ALA A 517 -82.22 85.01 64.21
CA ALA A 517 -83.13 85.17 65.35
C ALA A 517 -82.79 84.27 66.58
N GLY A 518 -81.51 83.88 66.75
CA GLY A 518 -81.05 82.93 67.77
C GLY A 518 -79.65 83.23 68.32
N SER A 519 -79.42 84.46 68.77
CA SER A 519 -78.09 85.04 69.03
C SER A 519 -77.23 84.34 70.11
N MET A 520 -75.91 84.54 69.98
CA MET A 520 -74.86 84.01 70.86
C MET A 520 -74.85 84.64 72.26
N VAL A 521 -74.52 83.83 73.28
CA VAL A 521 -73.66 84.20 74.41
C VAL A 521 -72.80 82.95 74.71
N ALA A 522 -71.49 82.82 74.47
CA ALA A 522 -70.30 83.68 74.50
C ALA A 522 -69.38 83.41 75.72
N MET A 523 -68.21 82.84 75.43
CA MET A 523 -66.91 82.92 76.15
C MET A 523 -66.75 82.44 77.61
N ARG A 524 -65.48 82.27 77.98
CA ARG A 524 -64.97 82.00 79.34
C ARG A 524 -64.84 83.30 80.16
N SER A 525 -65.28 83.28 81.42
CA SER A 525 -65.03 84.30 82.46
C SER A 525 -65.38 83.70 83.85
N THR A 526 -64.82 84.09 85.01
CA THR A 526 -63.54 84.77 85.33
C THR A 526 -63.06 84.30 86.72
N SER A 527 -61.80 84.54 87.10
CA SER A 527 -61.22 84.06 88.37
C SER A 527 -61.61 84.88 89.62
N ARG A 528 -61.69 84.17 90.77
CA ARG A 528 -61.14 84.54 92.10
C ARG A 528 -62.05 85.19 93.19
N GLU A 529 -62.05 84.52 94.36
CA GLU A 529 -62.20 84.98 95.77
C GLU A 529 -63.38 85.89 96.24
N ARG A 530 -64.07 85.44 97.31
CA ARG A 530 -64.05 86.12 98.64
C ARG A 530 -64.60 85.28 99.82
N LEU A 531 -64.06 85.57 101.01
CA LEU A 531 -64.49 85.26 102.39
C LEU A 531 -64.94 86.59 103.06
N PRO A 532 -65.47 86.69 104.32
CA PRO A 532 -65.43 85.80 105.51
C PRO A 532 -66.88 85.32 105.93
N THR A 533 -67.34 84.99 107.16
CA THR A 533 -67.01 85.31 108.59
C THR A 533 -67.31 84.19 109.61
N MET A 534 -67.01 84.47 110.88
CA MET A 534 -67.54 83.86 112.12
C MET A 534 -69.08 84.09 112.27
N ASP A 535 -69.84 83.52 113.22
CA ASP A 535 -69.57 83.30 114.66
C ASP A 535 -70.49 82.27 115.39
N THR A 536 -70.12 81.86 116.63
CA THR A 536 -70.95 81.33 117.78
C THR A 536 -72.03 80.24 117.53
N VAL A 537 -72.14 79.03 118.14
CA VAL A 537 -71.78 78.45 119.47
C VAL A 537 -72.41 79.23 120.65
N PRO A 538 -73.20 78.66 121.62
CA PRO A 538 -73.14 77.29 122.19
C PRO A 538 -74.49 76.59 122.65
N GLN A 539 -74.36 75.38 123.23
CA GLN A 539 -75.11 74.81 124.42
C GLN A 539 -76.67 74.67 124.42
N ALA A 540 -77.30 73.91 125.35
CA ALA A 540 -77.03 72.60 125.99
C ALA A 540 -78.16 72.23 126.99
N ALA A 541 -78.30 70.93 127.32
CA ALA A 541 -79.13 70.39 128.43
C ALA A 541 -80.67 70.65 128.26
N ALA A 542 -81.60 70.12 129.06
CA ALA A 542 -81.53 69.55 130.42
C ALA A 542 -82.60 68.40 130.60
N PRO A 543 -82.87 67.86 131.82
CA PRO A 543 -83.28 66.46 131.97
C PRO A 543 -84.71 66.20 132.49
N GLN A 544 -85.16 64.94 132.34
CA GLN A 544 -85.65 64.09 133.45
C GLN A 544 -85.53 62.61 133.08
#